data_AF-A5DMH6-F1
#
_entry.id   AF-A5DMH6-F1
#
_cell.length_a   1.000
_cell.length_b   1.000
_cell.length_c   1.000
_cell.angle_alpha   90.00
_cell.angle_beta   90.00
_cell.angle_gamma   90.00
#
_symmetry.space_group_name_H-M   'P 1'
#
loop_
_entity.id
_entity.type
_entity.pdbx_description
1 polymer ?
#
loop_
_entity_poly.entity_id
_entity_poly.type
_entity_poly.pdbx_seq_one_letter_code
_entity_poly.pdbx_strand_id
1 'polypeptide(L)'
;MKLFESNHHFDYSWEQVTAANWQKYPNELSTHVVSVDILDRSIDTEKKILRTERLIGCKQAIPRWLSCIIGGQDLSYVREVSEVDLQNKTLVMKSHNMTMSHLLLVNETVTYRPDPECPDSRTTFTQAAEITAYASIRRLCERIEDWSVERFGQNAKRGKAGFESVLKLLSEKLDESEVFVSDVSQTLMKDINNVGEKTSGVLNEVRKLKLFSEETK
;
A
#
# COMPACT_ATOMS: atom_id res chain seq x y z
N MET A 1 -21.98 18.40 -10.51
CA MET A 1 -20.62 18.11 -10.01
C MET A 1 -20.63 18.32 -8.51
N LYS A 2 -20.20 17.29 -7.77
CA LYS A 2 -20.02 17.33 -6.32
C LYS A 2 -18.59 16.95 -5.95
N LEU A 3 -18.08 17.58 -4.91
CA LEU A 3 -16.77 17.29 -4.33
C LEU A 3 -16.95 16.57 -3.01
N PHE A 4 -16.11 15.57 -2.78
CA PHE A 4 -15.98 14.89 -1.50
C PHE A 4 -14.51 14.97 -1.08
N GLU A 5 -14.27 15.35 0.17
CA GLU A 5 -12.93 15.37 0.75
C GLU A 5 -12.94 14.62 2.07
N SER A 6 -11.87 13.85 2.32
CA SER A 6 -11.65 13.16 3.58
C SER A 6 -10.17 13.16 3.92
N ASN A 7 -9.85 13.58 5.14
CA ASN A 7 -8.53 13.44 5.72
C ASN A 7 -8.54 12.36 6.80
N HIS A 8 -7.41 11.68 6.96
CA HIS A 8 -7.19 10.66 7.99
C HIS A 8 -5.69 10.56 8.28
N HIS A 9 -5.34 10.02 9.45
CA HIS A 9 -3.96 9.70 9.80
C HIS A 9 -3.87 8.21 10.08
N PHE A 10 -2.84 7.58 9.53
CA PHE A 10 -2.46 6.22 9.86
C PHE A 10 -1.25 6.29 10.79
N ASP A 11 -1.31 5.67 11.96
CA ASP A 11 -0.20 5.63 12.94
C ASP A 11 0.85 4.58 12.56
N TYR A 12 1.32 4.66 11.30
CA TYR A 12 2.38 3.85 10.72
C TYR A 12 3.28 4.73 9.85
N SER A 13 4.53 4.31 9.66
CA SER A 13 5.46 5.03 8.78
C SER A 13 4.98 5.04 7.32
N TRP A 14 5.44 6.01 6.55
CA TRP A 14 5.07 6.12 5.14
C TRP A 14 5.50 4.89 4.32
N GLU A 15 6.63 4.29 4.68
CA GLU A 15 7.16 3.07 4.07
C GLU A 15 6.22 1.88 4.32
N GLN A 16 5.75 1.70 5.57
CA GLN A 16 4.78 0.67 5.92
C GLN A 16 3.46 0.86 5.16
N VAL A 17 2.95 2.10 5.13
CA VAL A 17 1.70 2.43 4.43
C VAL A 17 1.81 2.21 2.93
N THR A 18 2.90 2.65 2.32
CA THR A 18 3.15 2.50 0.89
C THR A 18 3.31 1.01 0.52
N ALA A 19 4.00 0.22 1.34
CA ALA A 19 4.13 -1.21 1.14
C ALA A 19 2.77 -1.93 1.25
N ALA A 20 1.99 -1.59 2.28
CA ALA A 20 0.66 -2.16 2.49
C ALA A 20 -0.32 -1.85 1.37
N ASN A 21 -0.22 -0.68 0.72
CA ASN A 21 -1.12 -0.29 -0.36
C ASN A 21 -1.12 -1.29 -1.54
N TRP A 22 0.01 -1.96 -1.80
CA TRP A 22 0.10 -3.00 -2.82
C TRP A 22 -0.60 -4.30 -2.44
N GLN A 23 -0.82 -4.53 -1.14
CA GLN A 23 -1.47 -5.71 -0.59
C GLN A 23 -2.86 -5.41 -0.01
N LYS A 24 -3.41 -4.23 -0.30
CA LYS A 24 -4.71 -3.77 0.19
C LYS A 24 -5.86 -4.71 -0.17
N TYR A 25 -5.72 -5.50 -1.24
CA TYR A 25 -6.73 -6.45 -1.69
C TYR A 25 -6.16 -7.87 -1.82
N PRO A 26 -6.95 -8.90 -1.48
CA PRO A 26 -8.31 -8.82 -0.91
C PRO A 26 -8.30 -8.34 0.56
N ASN A 27 -9.40 -7.73 1.01
CA ASN A 27 -9.64 -7.47 2.43
C ASN A 27 -11.12 -7.68 2.79
N GLU A 28 -11.39 -7.94 4.07
CA GLU A 28 -12.72 -8.34 4.58
C GLU A 28 -13.81 -7.27 4.40
N LEU A 29 -13.41 -5.99 4.28
CA LEU A 29 -14.34 -4.87 4.22
C LEU A 29 -14.63 -4.39 2.79
N SER A 30 -13.72 -4.68 1.84
CA SER A 30 -13.82 -4.36 0.42
C SER A 30 -14.11 -5.59 -0.44
N THR A 31 -15.07 -6.42 -0.03
CA THR A 31 -15.50 -7.63 -0.75
C THR A 31 -16.07 -7.39 -2.15
N HIS A 32 -16.36 -6.13 -2.49
CA HIS A 32 -16.81 -5.73 -3.83
C HIS A 32 -15.67 -5.72 -4.85
N VAL A 33 -14.40 -5.66 -4.43
CA VAL A 33 -13.26 -5.74 -5.35
C VAL A 33 -13.01 -7.20 -5.69
N VAL A 34 -13.21 -7.55 -6.96
CA VAL A 34 -13.11 -8.94 -7.46
C VAL A 34 -11.80 -9.22 -8.19
N SER A 35 -11.16 -8.20 -8.78
CA SER A 35 -9.86 -8.33 -9.43
C SER A 35 -9.05 -7.04 -9.34
N VAL A 36 -7.73 -7.20 -9.35
CA VAL A 36 -6.76 -6.12 -9.44
C VAL A 36 -5.64 -6.58 -10.35
N ASP A 37 -5.55 -5.99 -11.53
CA ASP A 37 -4.61 -6.36 -12.57
C ASP A 37 -3.63 -5.20 -12.81
N ILE A 38 -2.34 -5.48 -12.95
CA ILE A 38 -1.34 -4.47 -13.32
C ILE A 38 -1.29 -4.41 -14.85
N LEU A 39 -1.63 -3.26 -15.41
CA LEU A 39 -1.57 -3.02 -16.86
C LEU A 39 -0.17 -2.58 -17.30
N ASP A 40 0.45 -1.71 -16.51
CA ASP A 40 1.79 -1.18 -16.76
C ASP A 40 2.50 -0.89 -15.45
N ARG A 41 3.82 -1.05 -15.43
CA ARG A 41 4.66 -0.65 -14.31
C ARG A 41 6.02 -0.22 -14.82
N SER A 42 6.43 0.97 -14.47
CA SER A 42 7.69 1.57 -14.89
C SER A 42 8.37 2.30 -13.74
N ILE A 43 9.70 2.32 -13.78
CA ILE A 43 10.53 3.04 -12.82
C ILE A 43 11.29 4.11 -13.60
N ASP A 44 11.10 5.37 -13.22
CA ASP A 44 11.97 6.47 -13.63
C ASP A 44 13.16 6.50 -12.67
N THR A 45 14.32 6.03 -13.12
CA THR A 45 15.52 5.92 -12.28
C THR A 45 16.12 7.28 -11.92
N GLU A 46 15.94 8.29 -12.76
CA GLU A 46 16.47 9.64 -12.50
C GLU A 46 15.64 10.35 -11.44
N LYS A 47 14.31 10.32 -11.60
CA LYS A 47 13.38 10.93 -10.64
C LYS A 47 13.14 10.05 -9.42
N LYS A 48 13.53 8.78 -9.47
CA LYS A 48 13.23 7.75 -8.45
C LYS A 48 11.72 7.62 -8.19
N ILE A 49 10.95 7.61 -9.28
CA ILE A 49 9.50 7.48 -9.25
C ILE A 49 9.10 6.11 -9.79
N LEU A 50 8.32 5.36 -9.01
CA LEU A 50 7.66 4.15 -9.47
C LEU A 50 6.24 4.51 -9.90
N ARG A 51 5.95 4.36 -11.19
CA ARG A 51 4.61 4.49 -11.74
C ARG A 51 4.00 3.11 -11.93
N THR A 52 2.78 2.90 -11.44
CA THR A 52 2.00 1.68 -11.70
C THR A 52 0.61 2.05 -12.20
N GLU A 53 0.16 1.34 -13.23
CA GLU A 53 -1.18 1.42 -13.74
C GLU A 53 -1.92 0.11 -13.46
N ARG A 54 -3.11 0.22 -12.86
CA ARG A 54 -3.93 -0.92 -12.48
C ARG A 54 -5.33 -0.82 -13.07
N LEU A 55 -5.89 -1.98 -13.39
CA LEU A 55 -7.32 -2.16 -13.65
C LEU A 55 -7.93 -2.87 -12.46
N ILE A 56 -8.96 -2.27 -11.87
CA ILE A 56 -9.65 -2.80 -10.71
C ILE A 56 -11.07 -3.17 -11.13
N GLY A 57 -11.40 -4.45 -10.98
CA GLY A 57 -12.75 -4.98 -11.20
C GLY A 57 -13.55 -4.92 -9.90
N CYS A 58 -14.72 -4.29 -9.94
CA CYS A 58 -15.63 -4.14 -8.82
C CYS A 58 -16.98 -4.77 -9.15
N LYS A 59 -17.45 -5.72 -8.34
CA LYS A 59 -18.78 -6.30 -8.43
C LYS A 59 -19.65 -5.77 -7.30
N GLN A 60 -20.62 -4.92 -7.64
CA GLN A 60 -21.51 -4.33 -6.65
C GLN A 60 -22.92 -4.16 -7.21
N ALA A 61 -23.90 -4.63 -6.43
CA ALA A 61 -25.31 -4.41 -6.76
C ALA A 61 -25.64 -2.92 -6.79
N ILE A 62 -26.32 -2.53 -7.85
CA ILE A 62 -26.79 -1.17 -8.07
C ILE A 62 -28.26 -1.06 -7.64
N PRO A 63 -28.70 0.05 -7.02
CA PRO A 63 -30.11 0.24 -6.71
C PRO A 63 -31.00 0.08 -7.95
N ARG A 64 -32.17 -0.54 -7.81
CA ARG A 64 -33.09 -0.82 -8.93
C ARG A 64 -33.43 0.43 -9.76
N TRP A 65 -33.65 1.58 -9.10
CA TRP A 65 -33.97 2.82 -9.79
C TRP A 65 -32.83 3.28 -10.72
N LEU A 66 -31.57 3.03 -10.33
CA LEU A 66 -30.39 3.35 -11.12
C LEU A 66 -30.16 2.26 -12.18
N SER A 67 -30.33 0.98 -11.83
CA SER A 67 -30.29 -0.15 -12.79
C SER A 67 -31.23 0.04 -13.98
N CYS A 68 -32.42 0.61 -13.79
CA CYS A 68 -33.36 0.91 -14.87
C CYS A 68 -32.82 1.97 -15.85
N ILE A 69 -31.88 2.80 -15.43
CA ILE A 69 -31.26 3.87 -16.23
C ILE A 69 -29.98 3.37 -16.90
N ILE A 70 -29.17 2.56 -16.20
CA ILE A 70 -27.84 2.10 -16.65
C ILE A 70 -27.79 0.67 -17.20
N GLY A 71 -28.91 -0.05 -17.28
CA GLY A 71 -28.95 -1.38 -17.92
C GLY A 71 -28.40 -2.53 -17.08
N GLY A 72 -28.34 -2.39 -15.75
CA GLY A 72 -28.21 -3.51 -14.82
C GLY A 72 -26.90 -4.30 -14.83
N GLN A 73 -25.79 -3.70 -15.25
CA GLN A 73 -24.47 -4.34 -15.09
C GLN A 73 -23.95 -4.17 -13.66
N ASP A 74 -23.76 -5.29 -12.95
CA ASP A 74 -23.21 -5.30 -11.59
C ASP A 74 -21.67 -5.26 -11.55
N LEU A 75 -21.01 -5.34 -12.71
CA LEU A 75 -19.55 -5.30 -12.84
C LEU A 75 -19.09 -3.95 -13.38
N SER A 76 -18.22 -3.27 -12.65
CA SER A 76 -17.60 -2.02 -13.05
C SER A 76 -16.08 -2.12 -13.03
N TYR A 77 -15.44 -1.37 -13.91
CA TYR A 77 -14.00 -1.26 -13.99
C TYR A 77 -13.54 0.13 -13.61
N VAL A 78 -12.47 0.20 -12.83
CA VAL A 78 -11.79 1.43 -12.42
C VAL A 78 -10.35 1.35 -12.89
N ARG A 79 -9.90 2.40 -13.58
CA ARG A 79 -8.49 2.57 -13.91
C ARG A 79 -7.84 3.40 -12.84
N GLU A 80 -6.73 2.91 -12.31
CA GLU A 80 -5.96 3.59 -11.29
C GLU A 80 -4.52 3.76 -11.78
N VAL A 81 -3.98 4.97 -11.62
CA VAL A 81 -2.56 5.26 -11.85
C VAL A 81 -1.98 5.74 -10.53
N SER A 82 -0.95 5.05 -10.04
CA SER A 82 -0.24 5.40 -8.84
C SER A 82 1.21 5.77 -9.14
N GLU A 83 1.70 6.78 -8.42
CA GLU A 83 3.08 7.26 -8.49
C GLU A 83 3.64 7.29 -7.07
N VAL A 84 4.70 6.52 -6.84
CA VAL A 84 5.48 6.53 -5.59
C VAL A 84 6.77 7.29 -5.86
N ASP A 85 6.90 8.44 -5.22
CA ASP A 85 8.10 9.27 -5.23
C ASP A 85 8.93 8.98 -3.97
N LEU A 86 10.09 8.35 -4.16
CA LEU A 86 10.99 7.98 -3.08
C LEU A 86 11.80 9.16 -2.52
N GLN A 87 11.94 10.26 -3.28
CA GLN A 87 12.69 11.44 -2.85
C GLN A 87 11.82 12.31 -1.95
N ASN A 88 10.60 12.62 -2.41
CA ASN A 88 9.66 13.44 -1.66
C ASN A 88 8.83 12.65 -0.64
N LYS A 89 9.00 11.32 -0.59
CA LYS A 89 8.19 10.39 0.21
C LYS A 89 6.70 10.64 0.02
N THR A 90 6.24 10.51 -1.22
CA THR A 90 4.81 10.68 -1.53
C THR A 90 4.29 9.51 -2.34
N LEU A 91 3.09 9.05 -2.01
CA LEU A 91 2.34 8.12 -2.85
C LEU A 91 1.07 8.84 -3.29
N VAL A 92 0.93 9.07 -4.59
CA VAL A 92 -0.25 9.70 -5.19
C VAL A 92 -0.95 8.67 -6.06
N MET A 93 -2.24 8.50 -5.87
CA MET A 93 -3.08 7.56 -6.61
C MET A 93 -4.24 8.32 -7.23
N LYS A 94 -4.42 8.16 -8.53
CA LYS A 94 -5.51 8.76 -9.28
C LYS A 94 -6.36 7.66 -9.91
N SER A 95 -7.61 7.59 -9.50
CA SER A 95 -8.58 6.59 -9.95
C SER A 95 -9.72 7.25 -10.72
N HIS A 96 -10.18 6.62 -11.78
CA HIS A 96 -11.43 6.98 -12.44
C HIS A 96 -12.17 5.75 -12.94
N ASN A 97 -13.51 5.81 -12.93
CA ASN A 97 -14.31 4.73 -13.46
C ASN A 97 -14.26 4.72 -15.00
N MET A 98 -14.09 3.53 -15.57
CA MET A 98 -14.17 3.30 -17.02
C MET A 98 -15.59 2.93 -17.44
N THR A 99 -16.23 2.06 -16.65
CA THR A 99 -17.62 1.62 -16.89
C THR A 99 -18.58 2.73 -16.50
N MET A 100 -19.58 3.01 -17.35
CA MET A 100 -20.61 4.05 -17.16
C MET A 100 -20.09 5.49 -17.00
N SER A 101 -18.86 5.78 -17.42
CA SER A 101 -18.27 7.15 -17.38
C SER A 101 -19.07 8.20 -18.15
N HIS A 102 -19.81 7.78 -19.18
CA HIS A 102 -20.71 8.63 -19.96
C HIS A 102 -21.99 9.05 -19.20
N LEU A 103 -22.28 8.44 -18.05
CA LEU A 103 -23.46 8.73 -17.21
C LEU A 103 -23.06 9.24 -15.83
N LEU A 104 -21.97 8.71 -15.27
CA LEU A 104 -21.41 9.12 -14.00
C LEU A 104 -19.89 8.99 -14.08
N LEU A 105 -19.18 10.10 -14.02
CA LEU A 105 -17.73 10.14 -13.92
C LEU A 105 -17.34 10.44 -12.48
N VAL A 106 -16.52 9.57 -11.90
CA VAL A 106 -15.92 9.69 -10.58
C VAL A 106 -14.42 9.74 -10.78
N ASN A 107 -13.83 10.89 -10.50
CA ASN A 107 -12.37 11.05 -10.44
C ASN A 107 -11.97 11.16 -8.98
N GLU A 108 -11.13 10.26 -8.52
CA GLU A 108 -10.61 10.26 -7.15
C GLU A 108 -9.09 10.46 -7.18
N THR A 109 -8.60 11.25 -6.25
CA THR A 109 -7.18 11.42 -5.96
C THR A 109 -6.94 11.15 -4.49
N VAL A 110 -6.05 10.21 -4.21
CA VAL A 110 -5.59 9.88 -2.87
C VAL A 110 -4.10 10.20 -2.78
N THR A 111 -3.70 10.84 -1.69
CA THR A 111 -2.31 11.20 -1.43
C THR A 111 -1.92 10.74 -0.04
N TYR A 112 -0.80 10.02 0.05
CA TYR A 112 -0.15 9.62 1.29
C TYR A 112 1.19 10.35 1.42
N ARG A 113 1.44 10.93 2.59
CA ARG A 113 2.69 11.64 2.93
C ARG A 113 3.04 11.42 4.40
N PRO A 114 4.33 11.41 4.77
CA PRO A 114 4.73 11.51 6.17
C PRO A 114 4.04 12.68 6.85
N ASP A 115 3.59 12.48 8.09
CA ASP A 115 3.02 13.53 8.90
C ASP A 115 4.09 14.59 9.23
N PRO A 116 3.82 15.90 9.08
CA PRO A 116 4.81 16.93 9.38
C PRO A 116 5.27 16.96 10.84
N GLU A 117 4.42 16.53 11.78
CA GLU A 117 4.71 16.50 13.21
C GLU A 117 5.38 15.19 13.64
N CYS A 118 5.03 14.07 13.00
CA CYS A 118 5.50 12.72 13.34
C CYS A 118 5.90 11.92 12.07
N PRO A 119 6.94 12.34 11.33
CA PRO A 119 7.22 11.80 9.99
C PRO A 119 7.63 10.33 9.97
N ASP A 120 8.21 9.82 11.06
CA ASP A 120 8.72 8.45 11.14
C ASP A 120 7.67 7.44 11.60
N SER A 121 6.57 7.89 12.21
CA SER A 121 5.57 7.01 12.84
C SER A 121 4.13 7.27 12.39
N ARG A 122 3.88 8.31 11.60
CA ARG A 122 2.54 8.66 11.14
C ARG A 122 2.54 9.09 9.67
N THR A 123 1.50 8.66 8.97
CA THR A 123 1.25 9.02 7.57
C THR A 123 -0.08 9.74 7.45
N THR A 124 -0.06 10.92 6.84
CA THR A 124 -1.25 11.67 6.46
C THR A 124 -1.84 11.09 5.19
N PHE A 125 -3.16 10.84 5.23
CA PHE A 125 -3.98 10.43 4.11
C PHE A 125 -4.96 11.56 3.75
N THR A 126 -4.91 11.98 2.49
CA THR A 126 -5.87 12.93 1.92
C THR A 126 -6.54 12.30 0.71
N GLN A 127 -7.87 12.29 0.71
CA GLN A 127 -8.70 11.77 -0.37
C GLN A 127 -9.61 12.89 -0.85
N ALA A 128 -9.59 13.15 -2.15
CA ALA A 128 -10.50 14.04 -2.83
C ALA A 128 -11.18 13.28 -3.97
N ALA A 129 -12.50 13.44 -4.12
CA ALA A 129 -13.25 12.85 -5.21
C ALA A 129 -14.18 13.88 -5.85
N GLU A 130 -14.14 13.93 -7.17
CA GLU A 130 -15.02 14.71 -8.03
C GLU A 130 -16.01 13.76 -8.69
N ILE A 131 -17.30 14.03 -8.47
CA ILE A 131 -18.40 13.21 -8.98
C ILE A 131 -19.27 14.07 -9.89
N THR A 132 -19.35 13.67 -11.16
CA THR A 132 -20.09 14.39 -12.19
C THR A 132 -21.07 13.44 -12.87
N ALA A 133 -22.37 13.73 -12.76
CA ALA A 133 -23.41 12.98 -13.45
C ALA A 133 -23.84 13.66 -14.75
N TYR A 134 -24.03 12.85 -15.80
CA TYR A 134 -24.50 13.27 -17.10
C TYR A 134 -25.87 12.63 -17.37
N ALA A 135 -26.94 13.43 -17.29
CA ALA A 135 -28.28 13.00 -17.67
C ALA A 135 -29.06 14.15 -18.31
N SER A 136 -30.03 13.82 -19.15
CA SER A 136 -30.87 14.80 -19.87
C SER A 136 -31.77 15.62 -18.93
N ILE A 137 -31.99 15.14 -17.70
CA ILE A 137 -32.87 15.78 -16.70
C ILE A 137 -32.02 16.21 -15.50
N ARG A 138 -31.92 17.52 -15.24
CA ARG A 138 -31.09 18.08 -14.16
C ARG A 138 -31.39 17.49 -12.78
N ARG A 139 -32.67 17.31 -12.44
CA ARG A 139 -33.09 16.71 -11.16
C ARG A 139 -32.62 15.25 -11.00
N LEU A 140 -32.48 14.54 -12.12
CA LEU A 140 -31.94 13.19 -12.11
C LEU A 140 -30.43 13.22 -11.89
N CYS A 141 -29.71 14.17 -12.50
CA CYS A 141 -28.29 14.39 -12.19
C CYS A 141 -28.06 14.64 -10.70
N GLU A 142 -28.80 15.60 -10.12
CA GLU A 142 -28.69 15.95 -8.69
C GLU A 142 -28.88 14.72 -7.78
N ARG A 143 -29.93 13.92 -8.04
CA ARG A 143 -30.22 12.70 -7.28
C ARG A 143 -29.15 11.62 -7.45
N ILE A 144 -28.59 11.47 -8.65
CA ILE A 144 -27.50 10.51 -8.91
C ILE A 144 -26.23 10.96 -8.20
N GLU A 145 -25.89 12.25 -8.26
CA GLU A 145 -24.72 12.81 -7.58
C GLU A 145 -24.84 12.67 -6.06
N ASP A 146 -26.00 12.99 -5.47
CA ASP A 146 -26.26 12.82 -4.04
C ASP A 146 -26.04 11.39 -3.57
N TRP A 147 -26.67 10.44 -4.26
CA TRP A 147 -26.52 9.02 -3.96
C TRP A 147 -25.07 8.55 -4.11
N SER A 148 -24.39 9.04 -5.14
CA SER A 148 -23.00 8.66 -5.42
C SER A 148 -22.04 9.18 -4.36
N VAL A 149 -22.21 10.42 -3.88
CA VAL A 149 -21.42 10.98 -2.78
C VAL A 149 -21.64 10.20 -1.50
N GLU A 150 -22.89 9.89 -1.14
CA GLU A 150 -23.20 9.11 0.05
C GLU A 150 -22.57 7.72 -0.01
N ARG A 151 -22.73 7.04 -1.15
CA ARG A 151 -22.16 5.71 -1.37
C ARG A 151 -20.63 5.74 -1.35
N PHE A 152 -20.02 6.74 -1.98
CA PHE A 152 -18.58 6.93 -2.00
C PHE A 152 -18.05 7.14 -0.58
N GLY A 153 -18.70 8.00 0.23
CA GLY A 153 -18.32 8.22 1.62
C GLY A 153 -18.40 6.95 2.49
N GLN A 154 -19.43 6.13 2.30
CA GLN A 154 -19.54 4.83 2.98
C GLN A 154 -18.41 3.86 2.56
N ASN A 155 -18.10 3.80 1.27
CA ASN A 155 -17.02 2.96 0.74
C ASN A 155 -15.65 3.45 1.23
N ALA A 156 -15.42 4.76 1.30
CA ALA A 156 -14.20 5.35 1.82
C ALA A 156 -13.98 4.99 3.30
N LYS A 157 -15.03 5.07 4.14
CA LYS A 157 -14.95 4.65 5.56
C LYS A 157 -14.59 3.17 5.70
N ARG A 158 -15.28 2.30 4.96
CA ARG A 158 -15.01 0.85 4.96
C ARG A 158 -13.61 0.53 4.42
N GLY A 159 -13.20 1.21 3.35
CA GLY A 159 -11.90 1.03 2.73
C GLY A 159 -10.75 1.42 3.66
N LYS A 160 -10.90 2.50 4.44
CA LYS A 160 -9.92 2.89 5.47
C LYS A 160 -9.82 1.86 6.58
N ALA A 161 -10.96 1.40 7.12
CA ALA A 161 -10.97 0.37 8.15
C ALA A 161 -10.38 -0.98 7.65
N GLY A 162 -10.66 -1.36 6.40
CA GLY A 162 -10.09 -2.58 5.82
C GLY A 162 -8.59 -2.46 5.60
N PHE A 163 -8.13 -1.27 5.21
CA PHE A 163 -6.70 -0.99 5.05
C PHE A 163 -5.96 -0.98 6.39
N GLU A 164 -6.58 -0.48 7.46
CA GLU A 164 -6.04 -0.55 8.82
C GLU A 164 -5.78 -2.01 9.26
N SER A 165 -6.70 -2.92 8.96
CA SER A 165 -6.50 -4.34 9.25
C SER A 165 -5.31 -4.94 8.49
N VAL A 166 -5.10 -4.52 7.24
CA VAL A 166 -3.94 -4.94 6.42
C VAL A 166 -2.64 -4.36 6.99
N LEU A 167 -2.64 -3.10 7.43
CA LEU A 167 -1.48 -2.46 8.06
C LEU A 167 -1.06 -3.18 9.32
N LYS A 168 -2.02 -3.47 10.21
CA LYS A 168 -1.76 -4.21 11.44
C LYS A 168 -1.11 -5.57 11.17
N LEU A 169 -1.69 -6.35 10.24
CA LEU A 169 -1.18 -7.67 9.90
C LEU A 169 0.21 -7.62 9.26
N LEU A 170 0.51 -6.57 8.48
CA LEU A 170 1.84 -6.38 7.91
C LEU A 170 2.86 -5.92 8.94
N SER A 171 2.48 -5.04 9.86
CA SER A 171 3.36 -4.61 10.95
C SER A 171 3.76 -5.79 11.82
N GLU A 172 2.80 -6.62 12.24
CA GLU A 172 3.06 -7.82 13.05
C GLU A 172 4.04 -8.78 12.34
N LYS A 173 3.88 -8.98 11.03
CA LYS A 173 4.81 -9.82 10.23
C LYS A 173 6.20 -9.22 10.09
N LEU A 174 6.31 -7.90 9.98
CA LEU A 174 7.60 -7.22 9.90
C LEU A 174 8.33 -7.35 11.24
N ASP A 175 7.63 -7.14 12.35
CA ASP A 175 8.20 -7.30 13.70
C ASP A 175 8.70 -8.74 13.94
N GLU A 176 7.89 -9.75 13.57
CA GLU A 176 8.30 -11.16 13.64
C GLU A 176 9.55 -11.46 12.79
N SER A 177 9.62 -10.88 11.59
CA SER A 177 10.75 -11.06 10.67
C SER A 177 12.01 -10.38 11.20
N GLU A 178 11.90 -9.19 11.78
CA GLU A 178 13.03 -8.48 12.40
C GLU A 178 13.61 -9.26 13.58
N VAL A 179 12.75 -9.80 14.45
CA VAL A 179 13.16 -10.66 15.57
C VAL A 179 13.94 -11.86 15.05
N PHE A 180 13.42 -12.57 14.04
CA PHE A 180 14.09 -13.72 13.44
C PHE A 180 15.47 -13.38 12.87
N VAL A 181 15.60 -12.27 12.13
CA VAL A 181 16.90 -11.83 11.57
C VAL A 181 17.87 -11.49 12.70
N SER A 182 17.40 -10.84 13.76
CA SER A 182 18.22 -10.49 14.91
C SER A 182 18.77 -11.74 15.63
N ASP A 183 17.94 -12.76 15.84
CA ASP A 183 18.33 -14.02 16.49
C ASP A 183 19.35 -14.80 15.64
N VAL A 184 19.13 -14.85 14.32
CA VAL A 184 20.07 -15.48 13.39
C VAL A 184 21.41 -14.74 13.40
N SER A 185 21.39 -13.41 13.37
CA SER A 185 22.59 -12.57 13.42
C SER A 185 23.38 -12.77 14.72
N GLN A 186 22.70 -12.83 15.87
CA GLN A 186 23.33 -13.10 17.17
C GLN A 186 23.95 -14.50 17.22
N THR A 187 23.26 -15.50 16.68
CA THR A 187 23.75 -16.89 16.63
C THR A 187 25.00 -16.98 15.77
N LEU A 188 24.99 -16.38 14.58
CA LEU A 188 26.15 -16.33 13.69
C LEU A 188 27.34 -15.59 14.33
N MET A 189 27.11 -14.46 14.99
CA MET A 189 28.15 -13.72 15.70
C MET A 189 28.81 -14.58 16.79
N LYS A 190 28.02 -15.35 17.53
CA LYS A 190 28.52 -16.26 18.57
C LYS A 190 29.37 -17.38 17.97
N ASP A 191 28.93 -17.98 16.87
CA ASP A 191 29.68 -19.04 16.19
C ASP A 191 30.99 -18.52 15.59
N ILE A 192 30.98 -17.33 14.98
CA ILE A 192 32.18 -16.67 14.45
C ILE A 192 33.20 -16.44 15.57
N ASN A 193 32.76 -15.91 16.72
CA ASN A 193 33.64 -15.69 17.87
C ASN A 193 34.23 -17.01 18.40
N ASN A 194 33.41 -18.05 18.54
CA ASN A 194 33.86 -19.37 19.00
C ASN A 194 34.91 -20.00 18.04
N VAL A 195 34.69 -19.88 16.72
CA VAL A 195 35.68 -20.31 15.73
C VAL A 195 36.96 -19.48 15.81
N GLY A 196 36.84 -18.16 16.01
CA GLY A 196 37.98 -17.27 16.20
C GLY A 196 38.83 -17.62 17.43
N GLU A 197 38.20 -17.91 18.56
CA GLU A 197 38.87 -18.37 19.79
C GLU A 197 39.59 -19.71 19.60
N LYS A 198 38.91 -20.70 19.00
CA LYS A 198 39.53 -22.01 18.70
C LYS A 198 40.72 -21.89 17.76
N THR A 199 40.58 -21.09 16.69
CA THR A 199 41.66 -20.87 15.72
C THR A 199 42.86 -20.20 16.37
N SER A 200 42.61 -19.21 17.25
CA SER A 200 43.65 -18.54 18.04
C SER A 200 44.35 -19.50 19.01
N GLY A 201 43.60 -20.40 19.63
CA GLY A 201 44.12 -21.47 20.49
C GLY A 201 45.08 -22.39 19.73
N VAL A 202 44.65 -22.91 18.57
CA VAL A 202 45.47 -23.78 17.71
C VAL A 202 46.73 -23.05 17.23
N LEU A 203 46.62 -21.79 16.79
CA LEU A 203 47.78 -20.99 16.37
C LEU A 203 48.82 -20.84 17.49
N ASN A 204 48.37 -20.60 18.73
CA ASN A 204 49.25 -20.50 19.89
C ASN A 204 49.94 -21.82 20.22
N GLU A 205 49.23 -22.94 20.10
CA GLU A 205 49.78 -24.28 20.34
C GLU A 205 50.83 -24.66 19.30
N VAL A 206 50.55 -24.41 18.01
CA VAL A 206 51.52 -24.59 16.91
C VAL A 206 52.77 -23.72 17.11
N ARG A 207 52.59 -22.49 17.61
CA ARG A 207 53.71 -21.56 17.86
C ARG A 207 54.61 -22.06 19.00
N LYS A 208 54.02 -22.59 20.08
CA LYS A 208 54.78 -23.22 21.17
C LYS A 208 55.58 -24.42 20.68
N LEU A 209 54.97 -25.30 19.88
CA LEU A 209 55.64 -26.49 19.33
C LEU A 209 56.83 -26.13 18.43
N LYS A 210 56.73 -25.05 17.64
CA LYS A 210 57.88 -24.55 16.86
C LYS A 210 59.03 -24.06 17.74
N LEU A 211 58.73 -23.31 18.80
CA LEU A 211 59.74 -22.81 19.75
C LEU A 211 60.47 -23.96 20.46
N PHE A 212 59.75 -25.00 20.88
CA PHE A 212 60.36 -26.19 21.47
C PHE A 212 61.31 -26.92 20.49
N SER A 213 61.02 -26.91 19.18
CA SER A 213 61.89 -27.54 18.18
C SER A 213 63.17 -26.75 17.86
N GLU A 214 63.20 -25.44 18.16
CA GLU A 214 64.38 -24.59 17.96
C GLU A 214 65.34 -24.63 19.16
N GLU A 215 64.85 -24.90 20.38
CA GLU A 215 65.69 -25.04 21.58
C GLU A 215 66.38 -26.41 21.73
N THR A 216 66.02 -27.42 20.93
CA THR A 216 66.59 -28.78 21.00
C THR A 216 67.72 -29.06 19.99
N LYS A 217 68.25 -28.03 19.30
CA LYS A 217 69.42 -28.13 18.41
C LYS A 217 70.62 -27.42 19.02
#